data_AF-A0A1Z8S8I6-F1
#
_entry.id   AF-A0A1Z8S8I6-F1
#
_cell.length_a   1.000
_cell.length_b   1.000
_cell.length_c   1.000
_cell.angle_alpha   90.00
_cell.angle_beta   90.00
_cell.angle_gamma   90.00
#
_symmetry.space_group_name_H-M   'P 1'
#
loop_
_entity.id
_entity.type
_entity.pdbx_description
1 polymer ?
#
loop_
_entity_poly.entity_id
_entity_poly.type
_entity_poly.pdbx_seq_one_letter_code
_entity_poly.pdbx_strand_id
1 'polypeptide(L)'
;MGLAQVEPCIDASLIDPTAFCTEEYAPVCGCDGVVYSNACYAQTQGGVTSWTEGACQNCEDLAEVDFGLCELVLGVGNVGGSCVYVSGCGTEVGGIDYAAALFDSVDACEACLALGGGPNEGCTYAYACNYDASAQVDDGSCLFPPYHCPLSPEGGGCTYIQAPNYDPDAVYEDGSCTFTLDTICVGDLNGDGSISISDILVMLGLFGSVC
;
A
#
# COMPACT_ATOMS: atom_id res chain seq x y z
N MET A 1 -39.87 -10.06 -10.81
CA MET A 1 -38.52 -9.68 -11.27
C MET A 1 -37.72 -9.43 -10.00
N GLY A 2 -36.95 -10.42 -9.56
CA GLY A 2 -36.19 -10.35 -8.32
C GLY A 2 -34.94 -9.50 -8.53
N LEU A 3 -34.65 -8.61 -7.59
CA LEU A 3 -33.41 -7.87 -7.54
C LEU A 3 -32.32 -8.90 -7.20
N ALA A 4 -31.35 -9.10 -8.10
CA ALA A 4 -30.13 -9.82 -7.76
C ALA A 4 -29.41 -9.02 -6.67
N GLN A 5 -29.33 -9.56 -5.47
CA GLN A 5 -28.47 -8.99 -4.45
C GLN A 5 -27.03 -9.24 -4.92
N VAL A 6 -26.23 -8.18 -4.99
CA VAL A 6 -24.78 -8.32 -5.16
C VAL A 6 -24.29 -8.92 -3.85
N GLU A 7 -23.95 -10.20 -3.86
CA GLU A 7 -23.36 -10.87 -2.70
C GLU A 7 -22.11 -10.06 -2.29
N PRO A 8 -21.97 -9.64 -1.02
CA PRO A 8 -20.78 -8.93 -0.59
C PRO A 8 -19.55 -9.80 -0.82
N CYS A 9 -18.48 -9.20 -1.32
CA CYS A 9 -17.24 -9.92 -1.61
C CYS A 9 -16.67 -10.61 -0.36
N ILE A 10 -16.81 -9.98 0.81
CA ILE A 10 -16.36 -10.54 2.10
C ILE A 10 -17.57 -10.97 2.92
N ASP A 11 -17.61 -12.25 3.29
CA ASP A 11 -18.48 -12.81 4.30
C ASP A 11 -17.67 -13.11 5.57
N ALA A 12 -17.82 -12.26 6.57
CA ALA A 12 -17.13 -12.38 7.85
C ALA A 12 -17.46 -13.69 8.60
N SER A 13 -18.56 -14.38 8.26
CA SER A 13 -18.90 -15.67 8.88
C SER A 13 -18.04 -16.83 8.37
N LEU A 14 -17.36 -16.65 7.23
CA LEU A 14 -16.42 -17.63 6.68
C LEU A 14 -15.01 -17.49 7.27
N ILE A 15 -14.70 -16.37 7.94
CA ILE A 15 -13.39 -16.11 8.55
C ILE A 15 -13.20 -16.97 9.80
N ASP A 16 -12.33 -17.97 9.70
CA ASP A 16 -11.88 -18.86 10.76
C ASP A 16 -10.34 -18.92 10.78
N PRO A 17 -9.68 -18.15 11.67
CA PRO A 17 -8.22 -18.17 11.83
C PRO A 17 -7.66 -19.52 12.31
N THR A 18 -8.52 -20.46 12.72
CA THR A 18 -8.14 -21.81 13.17
C THR A 18 -8.36 -22.88 12.11
N ALA A 19 -8.89 -22.51 10.95
CA ALA A 19 -9.08 -23.42 9.82
C ALA A 19 -7.72 -23.95 9.34
N PHE A 20 -7.66 -25.27 9.15
CA PHE A 20 -6.49 -25.93 8.59
C PHE A 20 -6.60 -25.95 7.06
N CYS A 21 -5.76 -25.14 6.42
CA CYS A 21 -5.54 -25.20 4.98
C CYS A 21 -4.29 -26.00 4.65
N THR A 22 -4.26 -26.60 3.48
CA THR A 22 -3.04 -27.25 2.96
C THR A 22 -2.04 -26.16 2.53
N GLU A 23 -0.75 -26.43 2.68
CA GLU A 23 0.34 -25.54 2.23
C GLU A 23 0.61 -25.69 0.72
N GLU A 24 -0.39 -26.09 -0.06
CA GLU A 24 -0.30 -26.15 -1.51
C GLU A 24 -0.34 -24.72 -2.06
N TYR A 25 0.62 -24.40 -2.93
CA TYR A 25 0.65 -23.12 -3.63
C TYR A 25 -0.13 -23.25 -4.95
N ALA A 26 -1.41 -22.90 -4.90
CA ALA A 26 -2.34 -22.85 -6.02
C ALA A 26 -3.08 -21.51 -5.94
N PRO A 27 -2.41 -20.40 -6.31
CA PRO A 27 -2.86 -19.06 -5.96
C PRO A 27 -4.23 -18.75 -6.55
N VAL A 28 -5.00 -17.95 -5.81
CA VAL A 28 -6.29 -17.42 -6.26
C VAL A 28 -6.35 -15.92 -6.00
N CYS A 29 -7.00 -15.19 -6.90
CA CYS A 29 -7.30 -13.79 -6.70
C CYS A 29 -8.71 -13.65 -6.15
N GLY A 30 -8.84 -13.21 -4.90
CA GLY A 30 -10.15 -12.96 -4.33
C GLY A 30 -10.86 -11.79 -5.00
N CYS A 31 -12.19 -11.75 -4.89
CA CYS A 31 -12.98 -10.60 -5.33
C CYS A 31 -12.61 -9.28 -4.63
N ASP A 32 -11.79 -9.36 -3.57
CA ASP A 32 -11.22 -8.26 -2.79
C ASP A 32 -9.89 -7.78 -3.36
N GLY A 33 -9.45 -8.34 -4.50
CA GLY A 33 -8.18 -8.02 -5.15
C GLY A 33 -6.96 -8.57 -4.42
N VAL A 34 -7.14 -9.44 -3.42
CA VAL A 34 -6.05 -10.02 -2.64
C VAL A 34 -5.69 -11.40 -3.19
N VAL A 35 -4.38 -11.65 -3.34
CA VAL A 35 -3.87 -12.98 -3.70
C VAL A 35 -3.76 -13.85 -2.46
N TYR A 36 -4.42 -14.99 -2.50
CA TYR A 36 -4.32 -16.02 -1.46
C TYR A 36 -3.52 -17.21 -2.01
N SER A 37 -2.76 -17.87 -1.15
CA SER A 37 -1.92 -19.03 -1.52
C SER A 37 -2.72 -20.19 -2.10
N ASN A 38 -3.97 -20.34 -1.65
CA ASN A 38 -4.97 -21.21 -2.28
C ASN A 38 -6.40 -20.82 -1.85
N ALA A 39 -7.37 -21.47 -2.49
CA ALA A 39 -8.80 -21.27 -2.26
C ALA A 39 -9.24 -21.44 -0.80
N CYS A 40 -8.58 -22.32 -0.04
CA CYS A 40 -8.91 -22.49 1.39
C CYS A 40 -8.54 -21.23 2.19
N TYR A 41 -7.36 -20.67 1.96
CA TYR A 41 -6.95 -19.41 2.63
C TYR A 41 -7.84 -18.24 2.21
N ALA A 42 -8.23 -18.15 0.93
CA ALA A 42 -9.15 -17.11 0.45
C ALA A 42 -10.50 -17.14 1.19
N GLN A 43 -11.09 -18.33 1.28
CA GLN A 43 -12.39 -18.49 1.93
C GLN A 43 -12.31 -18.34 3.45
N THR A 44 -11.35 -19.04 4.09
CA THR A 44 -11.35 -19.20 5.55
C THR A 44 -10.56 -18.13 6.29
N GLN A 45 -9.57 -17.49 5.66
CA GLN A 45 -8.84 -16.39 6.30
C GLN A 45 -9.25 -15.03 5.74
N GLY A 46 -9.53 -14.97 4.44
CA GLY A 46 -10.01 -13.75 3.78
C GLY A 46 -11.52 -13.52 3.91
N GLY A 47 -12.31 -14.59 4.13
CA GLY A 47 -13.77 -14.49 4.08
C GLY A 47 -14.29 -14.24 2.66
N VAL A 48 -13.46 -14.47 1.65
CA VAL A 48 -13.76 -14.15 0.25
C VAL A 48 -14.82 -15.12 -0.29
N THR A 49 -15.86 -14.57 -0.92
CA THR A 49 -16.99 -15.35 -1.44
C THR A 49 -16.82 -15.80 -2.89
N SER A 50 -15.90 -15.19 -3.64
CA SER A 50 -15.58 -15.56 -5.02
C SER A 50 -14.13 -15.20 -5.38
N TRP A 51 -13.50 -15.99 -6.25
CA TRP A 51 -12.12 -15.77 -6.69
C TRP A 51 -11.90 -16.30 -8.11
N THR A 52 -10.84 -15.82 -8.77
CA THR A 52 -10.30 -16.41 -10.01
C THR A 52 -9.05 -17.23 -9.71
N GLU A 53 -8.76 -18.22 -10.55
CA GLU A 53 -7.50 -18.98 -10.45
C GLU A 53 -6.31 -18.10 -10.86
N GLY A 54 -5.18 -18.26 -10.19
CA GLY A 54 -3.97 -17.47 -10.42
C GLY A 54 -3.83 -16.27 -9.47
N ALA A 55 -2.72 -15.55 -9.62
CA ALA A 55 -2.54 -14.26 -8.96
C ALA A 55 -3.54 -13.23 -9.51
N CYS A 56 -3.75 -12.13 -8.78
CA CYS A 56 -4.60 -11.05 -9.23
C CYS A 56 -4.03 -10.42 -10.49
N GLN A 57 -4.89 -10.25 -11.49
CA GLN A 57 -4.50 -9.57 -12.70
C GLN A 57 -4.29 -8.08 -12.38
N ASN A 58 -3.10 -7.57 -12.68
CA ASN A 58 -2.77 -6.17 -12.57
C ASN A 58 -2.81 -5.54 -13.96
N CYS A 59 -3.20 -4.28 -14.06
CA CYS A 59 -3.16 -3.55 -15.35
C CYS A 59 -1.84 -2.81 -15.53
N GLU A 60 -0.74 -3.50 -15.26
CA GLU A 60 0.59 -2.96 -15.51
C GLU A 60 0.73 -2.53 -16.98
N ASP A 61 1.32 -1.36 -17.21
CA ASP A 61 1.53 -0.86 -18.56
C ASP A 61 2.73 -1.59 -19.21
N LEU A 62 2.43 -2.38 -20.23
CA LEU A 62 3.39 -3.21 -20.96
C LEU A 62 4.07 -2.45 -22.11
N ALA A 63 3.88 -1.13 -22.25
CA ALA A 63 4.45 -0.34 -23.35
C ALA A 63 5.99 -0.43 -23.47
N GLU A 64 6.70 -0.70 -22.37
CA GLU A 64 8.16 -0.83 -22.35
C GLU A 64 8.65 -2.30 -22.29
N VAL A 65 7.73 -3.27 -22.33
CA VAL A 65 8.06 -4.69 -22.25
C VAL A 65 8.18 -5.30 -23.66
N ASP A 66 9.37 -5.79 -24.00
CA ASP A 66 9.61 -6.51 -25.25
C ASP A 66 9.48 -8.02 -25.04
N PHE A 67 8.34 -8.59 -25.45
CA PHE A 67 8.09 -10.02 -25.41
C PHE A 67 8.80 -10.81 -26.54
N GLY A 68 9.62 -10.15 -27.36
CA GLY A 68 10.43 -10.75 -28.41
C GLY A 68 9.71 -10.85 -29.76
N LEU A 69 10.44 -11.31 -30.78
CA LEU A 69 10.02 -11.27 -32.19
C LEU A 69 9.05 -12.39 -32.62
N CYS A 70 8.54 -13.19 -31.68
CA CYS A 70 7.59 -14.26 -32.02
C CYS A 70 6.17 -13.69 -32.16
N GLU A 71 5.36 -14.22 -33.08
CA GLU A 71 3.95 -13.82 -33.25
C GLU A 71 2.97 -14.78 -32.55
N LEU A 72 3.32 -15.32 -31.39
CA LEU A 72 2.36 -16.05 -30.57
C LEU A 72 1.53 -15.05 -29.78
N VAL A 73 0.21 -15.11 -29.91
CA VAL A 73 -0.70 -14.32 -29.08
C VAL A 73 -0.57 -14.79 -27.64
N LEU A 74 -0.03 -13.94 -26.78
CA LEU A 74 0.15 -14.22 -25.36
C LEU A 74 -1.11 -13.85 -24.57
N GLY A 75 -1.82 -12.80 -25.00
CA GLY A 75 -3.07 -12.35 -24.38
C GLY A 75 -3.43 -10.94 -24.83
N VAL A 76 -4.29 -10.28 -24.08
CA VAL A 76 -4.57 -8.84 -24.18
C VAL A 76 -3.88 -8.13 -23.03
N GLY A 77 -3.19 -7.03 -23.26
CA GLY A 77 -2.51 -6.28 -22.20
C GLY A 77 -2.72 -4.78 -22.34
N ASN A 78 -2.50 -4.05 -21.25
CA ASN A 78 -2.48 -2.60 -21.26
C ASN A 78 -1.17 -2.11 -21.90
N VAL A 79 -1.27 -1.32 -22.97
CA VAL A 79 -0.13 -0.66 -23.61
C VAL A 79 -0.46 0.82 -23.78
N GLY A 80 0.17 1.67 -22.99
CA GLY A 80 -0.05 3.12 -23.02
C GLY A 80 -1.49 3.52 -22.67
N GLY A 81 -2.13 2.79 -21.77
CA GLY A 81 -3.52 3.01 -21.35
C GLY A 81 -4.57 2.44 -22.30
N SER A 82 -4.18 1.60 -23.26
CA SER A 82 -5.08 0.95 -24.21
C SER A 82 -4.91 -0.56 -24.21
N CYS A 83 -6.03 -1.30 -24.19
CA CYS A 83 -6.01 -2.76 -24.25
C CYS A 83 -5.78 -3.25 -25.68
N VAL A 84 -4.66 -3.92 -25.89
CA VAL A 84 -4.25 -4.44 -27.21
C VAL A 84 -3.83 -5.90 -27.10
N TYR A 85 -3.93 -6.63 -28.21
CA TYR A 85 -3.36 -7.99 -28.27
C TYR A 85 -1.85 -7.90 -28.20
N VAL A 86 -1.29 -8.54 -27.19
CA VAL A 86 0.16 -8.66 -26.99
C VAL A 86 0.60 -10.02 -27.52
N SER A 87 1.66 -9.99 -28.31
CA SER A 87 2.27 -11.18 -28.90
C SER A 87 3.75 -11.22 -28.62
N GLY A 88 4.31 -12.42 -28.49
CA GLY A 88 5.72 -12.60 -28.19
C GLY A 88 6.11 -14.06 -28.01
N CYS A 89 7.28 -14.31 -27.43
CA CYS A 89 7.84 -15.64 -27.27
C CYS A 89 7.48 -16.32 -25.93
N GLY A 90 6.99 -15.55 -24.96
CA GLY A 90 6.60 -16.01 -23.62
C GLY A 90 6.28 -14.81 -22.71
N THR A 91 5.81 -15.06 -21.49
CA THR A 91 5.44 -14.01 -20.52
C THR A 91 6.59 -13.59 -19.60
N GLU A 92 7.69 -14.35 -19.58
CA GLU A 92 8.85 -14.03 -18.75
C GLU A 92 9.86 -13.18 -19.52
N VAL A 93 10.11 -11.96 -19.04
CA VAL A 93 11.10 -11.03 -19.61
C VAL A 93 12.00 -10.54 -18.49
N GLY A 94 13.32 -10.69 -18.65
CA GLY A 94 14.29 -10.21 -17.65
C GLY A 94 14.21 -10.86 -16.26
N GLY A 95 13.54 -12.01 -16.13
CA GLY A 95 13.32 -12.70 -14.85
C GLY A 95 12.07 -12.26 -14.09
N ILE A 96 11.21 -11.46 -14.73
CA ILE A 96 9.89 -11.06 -14.23
C ILE A 96 8.83 -11.79 -15.09
N ASP A 97 7.83 -12.39 -14.45
CA ASP A 97 6.70 -13.04 -15.12
C ASP A 97 5.51 -12.08 -15.26
N TYR A 98 5.21 -11.69 -16.48
CA TYR A 98 4.13 -10.76 -16.82
C TYR A 98 2.80 -11.48 -17.12
N ALA A 99 2.68 -12.78 -16.84
CA ALA A 99 1.44 -13.52 -17.09
C ALA A 99 0.22 -12.90 -16.41
N ALA A 100 0.39 -12.27 -15.24
CA ALA A 100 -0.69 -11.60 -14.52
C ALA A 100 -1.20 -10.33 -15.22
N ALA A 101 -0.38 -9.69 -16.06
CA ALA A 101 -0.75 -8.48 -16.81
C ALA A 101 -1.43 -8.79 -18.16
N LEU A 102 -1.60 -10.08 -18.49
CA LEU A 102 -2.17 -10.54 -19.75
C LEU A 102 -3.55 -11.18 -19.51
N PHE A 103 -4.57 -10.60 -20.13
CA PHE A 103 -5.97 -10.95 -20.02
C PHE A 103 -6.42 -11.83 -21.18
N ASP A 104 -7.44 -12.66 -20.95
CA ASP A 104 -8.02 -13.51 -21.99
C ASP A 104 -8.91 -12.74 -22.98
N SER A 105 -9.29 -11.49 -22.65
CA SER A 105 -10.16 -10.66 -23.49
C SER A 105 -9.92 -9.16 -23.31
N VAL A 106 -10.32 -8.40 -24.33
CA VAL A 106 -10.30 -6.93 -24.30
C VAL A 106 -11.22 -6.40 -23.21
N ASP A 107 -12.41 -6.97 -23.05
CA ASP A 107 -13.35 -6.57 -22.00
C ASP A 107 -12.76 -6.75 -20.59
N ALA A 108 -12.00 -7.83 -20.35
CA ALA A 108 -11.36 -8.07 -19.06
C ALA A 108 -10.22 -7.06 -18.79
N CYS A 109 -9.40 -6.77 -19.80
CA CYS A 109 -8.37 -5.75 -19.71
C CYS A 109 -8.97 -4.34 -19.52
N GLU A 110 -10.01 -3.98 -20.27
CA GLU A 110 -10.68 -2.68 -20.16
C GLU A 110 -11.40 -2.53 -18.82
N ALA A 111 -12.01 -3.60 -18.30
CA ALA A 111 -12.57 -3.62 -16.96
C ALA A 111 -11.48 -3.38 -15.91
N CYS A 112 -10.32 -4.00 -16.06
CA CYS A 112 -9.20 -3.78 -15.16
C CYS A 112 -8.66 -2.33 -15.26
N LEU A 113 -8.58 -1.73 -16.45
CA LEU A 113 -8.21 -0.31 -16.61
C LEU A 113 -9.28 0.64 -16.04
N ALA A 114 -10.55 0.30 -16.17
CA ALA A 114 -11.66 1.08 -15.63
C ALA A 114 -11.73 1.00 -14.09
N LEU A 115 -11.17 -0.06 -13.50
CA LEU A 115 -11.04 -0.25 -12.05
C LEU A 115 -9.72 0.30 -11.48
N GLY A 116 -8.78 0.76 -12.31
CA GLY A 116 -7.49 1.28 -11.86
C GLY A 116 -6.36 0.26 -11.75
N GLY A 117 -6.60 -1.01 -12.10
CA GLY A 117 -5.55 -2.03 -12.27
C GLY A 117 -4.93 -2.59 -10.99
N GLY A 118 -5.16 -3.86 -10.67
CA GLY A 118 -4.54 -4.50 -9.50
C GLY A 118 -4.98 -3.87 -8.17
N PRO A 119 -4.40 -4.27 -7.01
CA PRO A 119 -4.78 -3.71 -5.73
C PRO A 119 -4.58 -2.20 -5.80
N ASN A 120 -5.61 -1.40 -5.50
CA ASN A 120 -5.55 0.05 -5.63
C ASN A 120 -4.21 0.56 -5.08
N GLU A 121 -3.35 1.03 -5.97
CA GLU A 121 -2.03 1.55 -5.62
C GLU A 121 -2.17 3.02 -5.30
N GLY A 122 -1.70 3.42 -4.13
CA GLY A 122 -1.82 4.78 -3.66
C GLY A 122 -1.33 4.90 -2.22
N CYS A 123 -1.35 6.10 -1.67
CA CYS A 123 -0.86 6.28 -0.32
C CYS A 123 -1.77 5.60 0.71
N THR A 124 -1.27 4.59 1.41
CA THR A 124 -2.04 3.80 2.39
C THR A 124 -2.03 4.41 3.81
N TYR A 125 -1.24 5.47 4.03
CA TYR A 125 -1.08 6.10 5.33
C TYR A 125 -2.15 7.16 5.56
N ALA A 126 -3.08 6.91 6.50
CA ALA A 126 -4.20 7.81 6.82
C ALA A 126 -3.80 9.25 7.22
N TYR A 127 -2.54 9.47 7.60
CA TYR A 127 -2.01 10.79 7.95
C TYR A 127 -1.29 11.50 6.79
N ALA A 128 -1.19 10.88 5.63
CA ALA A 128 -0.63 11.51 4.44
C ALA A 128 -1.65 12.42 3.76
N CYS A 129 -1.16 13.50 3.17
CA CYS A 129 -1.97 14.49 2.47
C CYS A 129 -2.67 13.95 1.21
N ASN A 130 -2.13 12.88 0.62
CA ASN A 130 -2.69 12.17 -0.52
C ASN A 130 -3.14 10.75 -0.14
N TYR A 131 -3.51 10.52 1.12
CA TYR A 131 -4.10 9.25 1.55
C TYR A 131 -5.25 8.85 0.62
N ASP A 132 -5.17 7.62 0.11
CA ASP A 132 -6.20 7.02 -0.68
C ASP A 132 -6.85 5.88 0.12
N ALA A 133 -8.10 6.10 0.55
CA ALA A 133 -8.85 5.11 1.33
C ALA A 133 -9.22 3.86 0.52
N SER A 134 -9.11 3.92 -0.80
CA SER A 134 -9.26 2.76 -1.66
C SER A 134 -7.94 1.99 -1.79
N ALA A 135 -6.78 2.61 -1.52
CA ALA A 135 -5.48 2.00 -1.69
C ALA A 135 -5.26 0.80 -0.76
N GLN A 136 -4.84 -0.32 -1.35
CA GLN A 136 -4.51 -1.57 -0.66
C GLN A 136 -3.00 -1.82 -0.63
N VAL A 137 -2.25 -1.18 -1.53
CA VAL A 137 -0.79 -1.27 -1.62
C VAL A 137 -0.20 0.14 -1.71
N ASP A 138 0.82 0.39 -0.89
CA ASP A 138 1.53 1.67 -0.90
C ASP A 138 2.45 1.77 -2.11
N ASP A 139 2.21 2.77 -2.96
CA ASP A 139 2.99 3.03 -4.17
C ASP A 139 4.19 3.97 -3.92
N GLY A 140 4.46 4.32 -2.66
CA GLY A 140 5.49 5.27 -2.27
C GLY A 140 5.18 6.72 -2.64
N SER A 141 3.97 7.03 -3.11
CA SER A 141 3.55 8.39 -3.48
C SER A 141 3.20 9.28 -2.29
N CYS A 142 3.21 8.75 -1.06
CA CYS A 142 2.77 9.46 0.14
C CYS A 142 3.47 10.81 0.37
N LEU A 143 2.65 11.84 0.57
CA LEU A 143 3.06 13.21 0.87
C LEU A 143 2.73 13.50 2.33
N PHE A 144 3.72 13.92 3.12
CA PHE A 144 3.56 14.17 4.55
C PHE A 144 3.82 15.65 4.90
N PRO A 145 3.00 16.27 5.76
CA PRO A 145 3.32 17.59 6.29
C PRO A 145 4.73 17.61 6.93
N PRO A 146 5.50 18.70 6.81
CA PRO A 146 5.15 19.99 6.22
C PRO A 146 5.58 20.16 4.75
N TYR A 147 6.18 19.15 4.13
CA TYR A 147 6.76 19.24 2.79
C TYR A 147 5.94 18.43 1.78
N HIS A 148 5.81 18.95 0.56
CA HIS A 148 5.16 18.25 -0.56
C HIS A 148 3.64 18.05 -0.44
N CYS A 149 2.95 18.62 0.55
CA CYS A 149 1.48 18.66 0.53
C CYS A 149 0.98 19.79 -0.37
N PRO A 150 0.01 19.55 -1.28
CA PRO A 150 -0.61 20.61 -2.09
C PRO A 150 -1.63 21.46 -1.29
N LEU A 151 -1.65 21.33 0.05
CA LEU A 151 -2.56 22.06 0.91
C LEU A 151 -2.18 23.55 0.94
N SER A 152 -3.20 24.41 0.84
CA SER A 152 -3.08 25.83 1.16
C SER A 152 -2.60 25.96 2.62
N PRO A 153 -1.81 26.98 3.02
CA PRO A 153 -1.28 27.15 4.38
C PRO A 153 -2.33 27.33 5.50
N GLU A 154 -3.60 27.09 5.21
CA GLU A 154 -4.71 27.15 6.17
C GLU A 154 -4.73 25.85 7.00
N GLY A 155 -4.60 25.99 8.33
CA GLY A 155 -4.65 24.87 9.29
C GLY A 155 -3.29 24.29 9.70
N GLY A 156 -2.19 24.75 9.10
CA GLY A 156 -0.84 24.39 9.52
C GLY A 156 -0.36 25.26 10.68
N GLY A 157 0.23 24.62 11.69
CA GLY A 157 0.82 25.32 12.83
C GLY A 157 1.51 24.34 13.78
N CYS A 158 1.99 24.85 14.91
CA CYS A 158 2.66 24.01 15.90
C CYS A 158 1.64 23.27 16.78
N THR A 159 1.54 21.95 16.70
CA THR A 159 0.65 21.11 17.53
C THR A 159 1.31 20.62 18.82
N TYR A 160 2.62 20.81 19.00
CA TYR A 160 3.31 20.49 20.25
C TYR A 160 2.92 21.47 21.37
N ILE A 161 2.07 21.01 22.31
CA ILE A 161 1.57 21.79 23.46
C ILE A 161 2.65 22.43 24.35
N GLN A 162 3.89 21.94 24.28
CA GLN A 162 5.03 22.45 25.05
C GLN A 162 5.84 23.51 24.30
N ALA A 163 5.56 23.73 23.02
CA ALA A 163 6.24 24.74 22.24
C ALA A 163 5.69 26.14 22.59
N PRO A 164 6.56 27.16 22.77
CA PRO A 164 6.17 28.55 22.95
C PRO A 164 5.17 29.10 21.92
N ASN A 165 5.17 28.57 20.70
CA ASN A 165 4.26 28.96 19.62
C ASN A 165 3.22 27.87 19.30
N TYR A 166 2.87 27.01 20.27
CA TYR A 166 1.75 26.08 20.15
C TYR A 166 0.49 26.80 19.65
N ASP A 167 -0.13 26.24 18.62
CA ASP A 167 -1.37 26.70 18.01
C ASP A 167 -2.48 25.65 18.26
N PRO A 168 -3.48 25.95 19.11
CA PRO A 168 -4.58 25.04 19.39
C PRO A 168 -5.53 24.82 18.21
N ASP A 169 -5.49 25.68 17.19
CA ASP A 169 -6.29 25.58 15.98
C ASP A 169 -5.54 24.85 14.84
N ALA A 170 -4.27 24.48 15.05
CA ALA A 170 -3.49 23.70 14.10
C ALA A 170 -4.03 22.27 13.97
N VAL A 171 -4.37 21.88 12.75
CA VAL A 171 -4.86 20.55 12.39
C VAL A 171 -3.73 19.62 11.89
N TYR A 172 -2.57 20.18 11.54
CA TYR A 172 -1.36 19.44 11.21
C TYR A 172 -0.10 20.22 11.58
N GLU A 173 0.98 19.49 11.88
CA GLU A 173 2.31 20.05 12.12
C GLU A 173 2.93 20.60 10.85
N ASP A 174 3.14 21.92 10.79
CA ASP A 174 3.76 22.59 9.64
C ASP A 174 5.28 22.84 9.84
N GLY A 175 5.85 22.32 10.93
CA GLY A 175 7.27 22.53 11.26
C GLY A 175 7.58 23.94 11.75
N SER A 176 6.57 24.78 12.00
CA SER A 176 6.76 26.12 12.56
C SER A 176 7.12 26.13 14.04
N CYS A 177 7.05 24.98 14.75
CA CYS A 177 7.36 24.89 16.17
C CYS A 177 8.74 25.47 16.50
N THR A 178 8.69 26.52 17.30
CA THR A 178 9.85 27.11 17.95
C THR A 178 10.05 26.35 19.25
N PHE A 179 11.27 25.86 19.45
CA PHE A 179 11.69 25.32 20.73
C PHE A 179 12.75 26.29 21.25
N THR A 180 12.42 27.03 22.32
CA THR A 180 13.45 27.76 23.04
C THR A 180 14.32 26.73 23.74
N LEU A 181 15.60 26.68 23.37
CA LEU A 181 16.62 25.92 24.09
C LEU A 181 16.79 26.51 25.48
N ASP A 182 15.86 26.22 26.39
CA ASP A 182 16.19 26.24 27.80
C ASP A 182 17.23 25.14 28.00
N THR A 183 18.37 25.51 28.58
CA THR A 183 19.62 24.76 28.71
C THR A 183 19.52 23.41 29.46
N ILE A 184 18.32 22.92 29.72
CA ILE A 184 18.04 21.56 30.18
C ILE A 184 16.81 21.07 29.40
N CYS A 185 17.03 20.33 28.31
CA CYS A 185 15.99 19.44 27.82
C CYS A 185 16.05 18.15 28.65
N VAL A 186 14.90 17.63 29.09
CA VAL A 186 14.81 16.50 30.06
C VAL A 186 15.58 15.25 29.57
N GLY A 187 15.82 15.13 28.26
CA GLY A 187 16.56 14.04 27.62
C GLY A 187 18.03 14.31 27.32
N ASP A 188 18.57 15.51 27.59
CA ASP A 188 20.01 15.79 27.51
C ASP A 188 20.64 15.37 28.84
N LEU A 189 21.02 14.10 28.91
CA LEU A 189 21.53 13.45 30.11
C LEU A 189 23.01 13.73 30.31
N ASN A 190 23.72 14.13 29.25
CA ASN A 190 25.15 14.41 29.30
C ASN A 190 25.47 15.92 29.42
N GLY A 191 24.47 16.80 29.26
CA GLY A 191 24.54 18.25 29.39
C GLY A 191 25.18 18.96 28.19
N ASP A 192 25.16 18.38 26.99
CA ASP A 192 25.81 18.93 25.79
C ASP A 192 24.93 19.89 24.98
N GLY A 193 23.68 20.10 25.40
CA GLY A 193 22.72 20.99 24.77
C GLY A 193 21.96 20.37 23.61
N SER A 194 22.03 19.04 23.44
CA SER A 194 21.29 18.30 22.43
C SER A 194 20.72 16.99 23.00
N ILE A 195 19.60 16.49 22.45
CA ILE A 195 19.16 15.11 22.71
C ILE A 195 19.67 14.25 21.56
N SER A 196 20.63 13.39 21.85
CA SER A 196 21.30 12.57 20.84
C SER A 196 21.46 11.11 21.28
N ILE A 197 22.05 10.30 20.40
CA ILE A 197 22.44 8.92 20.74
C ILE A 197 23.37 8.91 21.96
N SER A 198 24.17 9.96 22.17
CA SER A 198 25.07 10.06 23.32
C SER A 198 24.31 10.09 24.65
N ASP A 199 23.13 10.69 24.71
CA ASP A 199 22.26 10.70 25.90
C ASP A 199 21.62 9.34 26.15
N ILE A 200 21.14 8.69 25.08
CA ILE A 200 20.61 7.33 25.16
C ILE A 200 21.68 6.38 25.72
N LEU A 201 22.93 6.52 25.28
CA LEU A 201 24.04 5.72 25.76
C LEU A 201 24.36 5.98 27.23
N VAL A 202 24.16 7.20 27.74
CA VAL A 202 24.27 7.48 29.19
C VAL A 202 23.20 6.73 29.97
N MET A 203 21.95 6.74 29.51
CA MET A 203 20.84 6.03 30.16
C MET A 203 21.05 4.51 30.15
N LEU A 204 21.42 3.96 28.99
CA LEU A 204 21.69 2.52 28.84
C LEU A 204 22.93 2.08 29.62
N GLY A 205 23.96 2.93 29.72
CA GLY A 205 25.16 2.65 30.51
C GLY A 205 24.91 2.58 32.02
N LEU A 206 23.88 3.27 32.51
CA LEU A 206 23.46 3.25 33.91
C LEU A 206 22.29 2.27 34.17
N PHE A 207 21.74 1.64 33.13
CA PHE A 207 20.61 0.74 33.25
C PHE A 207 20.97 -0.51 34.07
N GLY A 208 20.27 -0.71 35.20
CA GLY A 208 20.55 -1.80 36.14
C GLY A 208 21.61 -1.49 37.20
N SER A 209 22.09 -0.25 37.27
CA SER A 209 22.84 0.24 38.44
C SER A 209 21.99 0.10 39.69
N VAL A 210 22.58 -0.39 40.79
CA VAL A 210 21.94 -0.31 42.11
C VAL A 210 22.18 1.08 42.69
N CYS A 211 21.09 1.76 43.04
CA CYS A 211 21.05 3.09 43.66
C CYS A 211 21.15 2.99 45.19
#